data_AF-A0A6I7YMW2-F1
#
_entry.id   AF-A0A6I7YMW2-F1
#
_cell.length_a   1.000
_cell.length_b   1.000
_cell.length_c   1.000
_cell.angle_alpha   90.00
_cell.angle_beta   90.00
_cell.angle_gamma   90.00
#
_symmetry.space_group_name_H-M   'P 1'
#
loop_
_entity.id
_entity.type
_entity.pdbx_description
1 polymer ?
#
loop_
_entity_poly.entity_id
_entity_poly.type
_entity_poly.pdbx_seq_one_letter_code
_entity_poly.pdbx_strand_id
1 'polypeptide(L)'
;MAIKTVSLGKMGGGGEGWVFQPSERTRYYLPKGDYTFLVTRAVSSSGQIGVRPSVGETSFTTGDLLSVKAGIEWVEFIGTIWRVAIVPGVVQDRAPKSTASPGGPSIVASRGKFELGVLYKVGDTVEVSDQAQDVNGIYECLEAHTSSFYDYPWNSTRRWKRIA
;
A
#
# COMPACT_ATOMS: atom_id res chain seq x y z
N MET A 1 29.50 -3.35 -16.72
CA MET A 1 29.09 -2.85 -15.39
C MET A 1 28.23 -3.90 -14.72
N ALA A 2 28.46 -4.21 -13.44
CA ALA A 2 27.77 -5.28 -12.72
C ALA A 2 26.44 -4.81 -12.10
N ILE A 3 25.42 -5.67 -12.14
CA ILE A 3 24.14 -5.47 -11.43
C ILE A 3 24.36 -5.81 -9.95
N LYS A 4 23.91 -4.95 -9.03
CA LYS A 4 23.95 -5.23 -7.59
C LYS A 4 22.78 -6.13 -7.19
N THR A 5 22.97 -6.97 -6.19
CA THR A 5 21.92 -7.86 -5.66
C THR A 5 21.66 -7.55 -4.21
N VAL A 6 20.39 -7.40 -3.84
CA VAL A 6 19.92 -7.17 -2.47
C VAL A 6 18.88 -8.22 -2.16
N SER A 7 19.09 -9.00 -1.09
CA SER A 7 18.06 -9.91 -0.58
C SER A 7 17.15 -9.14 0.35
N LEU A 8 15.87 -9.01 -0.02
CA LEU A 8 14.86 -8.55 0.91
C LEU A 8 14.57 -9.73 1.86
N GLY A 9 14.93 -9.55 3.14
CA GLY A 9 14.81 -10.59 4.17
C GLY A 9 13.37 -11.07 4.38
N LYS A 10 13.15 -11.98 5.34
CA LYS A 10 11.78 -12.40 5.71
C LYS A 10 10.98 -11.18 6.19
N MET A 11 9.71 -11.08 5.78
CA MET A 11 8.78 -10.06 6.26
C MET A 11 8.77 -10.02 7.78
N GLY A 12 8.66 -8.82 8.36
CA GLY A 12 8.31 -8.67 9.77
C GLY A 12 7.00 -9.42 10.03
N GLY A 13 6.96 -10.23 11.08
CA GLY A 13 5.80 -11.07 11.40
C GLY A 13 4.53 -10.23 11.49
N GLY A 14 3.62 -10.39 10.52
CA GLY A 14 2.39 -9.59 10.43
C GLY A 14 1.82 -9.41 9.02
N GLY A 15 2.56 -9.77 7.96
CA GLY A 15 2.11 -9.55 6.57
C GLY A 15 2.49 -8.17 6.01
N GLU A 16 3.40 -7.46 6.67
CA GLU A 16 3.91 -6.17 6.24
C GLU A 16 4.85 -6.35 5.03
N GLY A 17 4.52 -5.64 3.95
CA GLY A 17 5.36 -5.56 2.75
C GLY A 17 6.66 -4.78 2.97
N TRP A 18 7.47 -4.65 1.92
CA TRP A 18 8.69 -3.83 1.96
C TRP A 18 8.44 -2.45 1.40
N VAL A 19 8.89 -1.40 2.09
CA VAL A 19 8.83 -0.01 1.62
C VAL A 19 10.21 0.61 1.62
N PHE A 20 10.69 1.04 0.45
CA PHE A 20 12.03 1.64 0.31
C PHE A 20 12.16 2.45 -0.99
N GLN A 21 13.21 3.24 -1.11
CA GLN A 21 13.61 3.86 -2.37
C GLN A 21 14.57 2.91 -3.11
N PRO A 22 14.23 2.45 -4.33
CA PRO A 22 15.08 1.52 -5.05
C PRO A 22 16.34 2.23 -5.59
N SER A 23 17.44 1.50 -5.59
CA SER A 23 18.69 1.93 -6.22
C SER A 23 18.71 1.50 -7.68
N GLU A 24 19.26 2.34 -8.54
CA GLU A 24 19.46 2.00 -9.94
C GLU A 24 20.28 0.70 -10.09
N ARG A 25 19.94 -0.10 -11.11
CA ARG A 25 20.67 -1.31 -11.50
C ARG A 25 20.86 -2.32 -10.34
N THR A 26 19.82 -2.47 -9.52
CA THR A 26 19.78 -3.42 -8.40
C THR A 26 18.66 -4.45 -8.59
N ARG A 27 18.99 -5.72 -8.40
CA ARG A 27 18.02 -6.82 -8.27
C ARG A 27 17.66 -7.03 -6.81
N TYR A 28 16.38 -6.98 -6.53
CA TYR A 28 15.82 -7.28 -5.22
C TYR A 28 15.28 -8.70 -5.22
N TYR A 29 15.95 -9.59 -4.50
CA TYR A 29 15.50 -10.97 -4.34
C TYR A 29 14.41 -11.05 -3.28
N LEU A 30 13.37 -11.80 -3.59
CA LEU A 30 12.19 -12.01 -2.78
C LEU A 30 12.02 -13.53 -2.58
N PRO A 31 11.37 -13.99 -1.49
CA PRO A 31 10.83 -15.34 -1.46
C PRO A 31 10.00 -15.59 -2.73
N LYS A 32 10.05 -16.81 -3.29
CA LYS A 32 9.26 -17.09 -4.49
C LYS A 32 7.77 -16.92 -4.17
N GLY A 33 7.08 -16.07 -4.93
CA GLY A 33 5.67 -15.81 -4.66
C GLY A 33 5.04 -14.78 -5.58
N ASP A 34 3.80 -14.48 -5.25
CA ASP A 34 3.02 -13.44 -5.92
C ASP A 34 3.17 -12.14 -5.16
N TYR A 35 3.27 -11.03 -5.88
CA TYR A 35 3.52 -9.72 -5.30
C TYR A 35 2.79 -8.62 -6.07
N THR A 36 2.28 -7.65 -5.31
CA THR A 36 1.85 -6.35 -5.81
C THR A 36 2.95 -5.32 -5.58
N PHE A 37 3.21 -4.53 -6.61
CA PHE A 37 4.18 -3.43 -6.64
C PHE A 37 3.43 -2.11 -6.76
N LEU A 38 3.71 -1.20 -5.83
CA LEU A 38 3.29 0.19 -5.86
C LEU A 38 4.56 1.02 -6.05
N VAL A 39 4.71 1.70 -7.18
CA VAL A 39 5.90 2.48 -7.51
C VAL A 39 5.51 3.92 -7.73
N THR A 40 6.07 4.82 -6.94
CA THR A 40 5.81 6.26 -7.01
C THR A 40 6.95 6.96 -7.73
N ARG A 41 6.60 7.75 -8.74
CA ARG A 41 7.57 8.52 -9.52
C ARG A 41 8.14 9.67 -8.70
N ALA A 42 9.41 10.03 -8.92
CA ALA A 42 9.96 11.26 -8.35
C ALA A 42 9.27 12.50 -8.97
N VAL A 43 8.88 13.46 -8.11
CA VAL A 43 8.08 14.65 -8.44
C VAL A 43 8.68 15.46 -9.61
N SER A 44 10.01 15.52 -9.72
CA SER A 44 10.74 16.26 -10.74
C SER A 44 11.19 15.42 -11.95
N SER A 45 10.88 14.12 -12.00
CA SER A 45 11.31 13.26 -13.11
C SER A 45 10.23 13.19 -14.20
N SER A 46 10.64 13.35 -15.46
CA SER A 46 9.80 13.20 -16.64
C SER A 46 9.96 11.83 -17.34
N GLY A 47 10.89 11.00 -16.84
CA GLY A 47 11.17 9.68 -17.38
C GLY A 47 10.13 8.63 -17.02
N GLN A 48 10.08 7.55 -17.80
CA GLN A 48 9.27 6.38 -17.47
C GLN A 48 9.82 5.67 -16.23
N ILE A 49 8.91 5.13 -15.42
CA ILE A 49 9.23 4.19 -14.35
C ILE A 49 8.73 2.79 -14.72
N GLY A 50 9.34 1.75 -14.16
CA GLY A 50 8.93 0.39 -14.46
C GLY A 50 9.36 -0.67 -13.46
N VAL A 51 8.75 -1.83 -13.60
CA VAL A 51 8.98 -3.05 -12.82
C VAL A 51 9.30 -4.18 -13.77
N ARG A 52 10.52 -4.71 -13.68
CA ARG A 52 10.98 -5.88 -14.41
C ARG A 52 11.06 -7.08 -13.47
N PRO A 53 10.12 -8.03 -13.56
CA PRO A 53 10.14 -9.24 -12.74
C PRO A 53 11.14 -10.27 -13.25
N SER A 54 11.41 -11.28 -12.42
CA SER A 54 12.20 -12.47 -12.81
C SER A 54 11.55 -13.30 -13.92
N VAL A 55 10.22 -13.33 -13.94
CA VAL A 55 9.39 -14.04 -14.91
C VAL A 55 8.21 -13.17 -15.33
N GLY A 56 7.80 -13.30 -16.60
CA GLY A 56 6.71 -12.50 -17.17
C GLY A 56 7.16 -11.17 -17.76
N GLU A 57 6.18 -10.35 -18.14
CA GLU A 57 6.44 -9.09 -18.86
C GLU A 57 6.85 -7.95 -17.93
N THR A 58 7.67 -7.05 -18.47
CA THR A 58 8.03 -5.80 -17.79
C THR A 58 6.89 -4.79 -17.92
N SER A 59 6.58 -4.08 -16.83
CA SER A 59 5.54 -3.04 -16.83
C SER A 59 6.19 -1.66 -16.74
N PHE A 60 5.67 -0.69 -17.50
CA PHE A 60 6.15 0.69 -17.55
C PHE A 60 5.01 1.69 -17.55
N THR A 61 5.26 2.89 -17.06
CA THR A 61 4.33 4.03 -17.14
C THR A 61 5.09 5.34 -17.01
N THR A 62 4.45 6.44 -17.41
CA THR A 62 4.94 7.81 -17.16
C THR A 62 4.41 8.39 -15.86
N GLY A 63 3.45 7.74 -15.18
CA GLY A 63 2.90 8.15 -13.88
C GLY A 63 3.35 7.24 -12.73
N ASP A 64 2.54 7.12 -11.69
CA ASP A 64 2.69 6.08 -10.69
C ASP A 64 2.27 4.71 -11.26
N LEU A 65 2.89 3.64 -10.78
CA LEU A 65 2.68 2.28 -11.28
C LEU A 65 2.14 1.37 -10.18
N LEU A 66 1.01 0.75 -10.46
CA LEU A 66 0.53 -0.45 -9.76
C LEU A 66 0.75 -1.66 -10.67
N SER A 67 1.44 -2.69 -10.21
CA SER A 67 1.71 -3.89 -11.00
C SER A 67 1.63 -5.14 -10.15
N VAL A 68 0.98 -6.19 -10.65
CA VAL A 68 0.90 -7.49 -9.97
C VAL A 68 1.73 -8.50 -10.76
N LYS A 69 2.59 -9.23 -10.07
CA LYS A 69 3.44 -10.29 -10.66
C LYS A 69 3.33 -11.56 -9.86
N ALA A 70 3.22 -12.69 -10.55
CA ALA A 70 3.04 -14.00 -9.94
C ALA A 70 4.29 -14.86 -10.06
N GLY A 71 4.57 -15.66 -9.03
CA GLY A 71 5.65 -16.66 -9.01
C GLY A 71 7.07 -16.10 -9.21
N ILE A 72 7.29 -14.83 -8.90
CA ILE A 72 8.60 -14.18 -9.08
C ILE A 72 9.52 -14.45 -7.89
N GLU A 73 10.83 -14.36 -8.13
CA GLU A 73 11.88 -14.56 -7.12
C GLU A 73 12.87 -13.39 -7.06
N TRP A 74 12.82 -12.49 -8.05
CA TRP A 74 13.50 -11.21 -8.00
C TRP A 74 12.76 -10.14 -8.81
N VAL A 75 13.07 -8.88 -8.53
CA VAL A 75 12.56 -7.72 -9.27
C VAL A 75 13.66 -6.67 -9.48
N GLU A 76 13.64 -6.03 -10.64
CA GLU A 76 14.41 -4.83 -10.96
C GLU A 76 13.46 -3.64 -11.15
N PHE A 77 13.84 -2.47 -10.64
CA PHE A 77 13.11 -1.23 -10.86
C PHE A 77 13.81 -0.37 -11.90
N ILE A 78 13.02 0.26 -12.77
CA ILE A 78 13.51 1.05 -13.91
C ILE A 78 13.05 2.50 -13.73
N GLY A 79 13.93 3.44 -14.04
CA GLY A 79 13.64 4.87 -14.00
C GLY A 79 13.89 5.53 -12.65
N THR A 80 13.55 6.82 -12.56
CA THR A 80 13.75 7.64 -11.35
C THR A 80 12.57 7.51 -10.41
N ILE A 81 12.72 6.69 -9.39
CA ILE A 81 11.66 6.31 -8.47
C ILE A 81 11.90 6.95 -7.11
N TRP A 82 10.86 7.58 -6.57
CA TRP A 82 10.89 8.15 -5.22
C TRP A 82 10.75 7.07 -4.15
N ARG A 83 9.76 6.19 -4.31
CA ARG A 83 9.47 5.14 -3.33
C ARG A 83 8.77 3.96 -3.99
N VAL A 84 9.01 2.78 -3.44
CA VAL A 84 8.32 1.52 -3.78
C VAL A 84 7.70 0.94 -2.53
N ALA A 85 6.52 0.35 -2.67
CA ALA A 85 6.01 -0.67 -1.76
C ALA A 85 5.82 -2.01 -2.49
N ILE A 86 6.29 -3.11 -1.89
CA ILE A 86 6.13 -4.48 -2.38
C ILE A 86 5.27 -5.23 -1.37
N VAL A 87 4.08 -5.65 -1.77
CA VAL A 87 3.11 -6.35 -0.93
C VAL A 87 2.98 -7.80 -1.39
N PRO A 88 3.00 -8.80 -0.50
CA PRO A 88 2.79 -10.20 -0.88
C PRO A 88 1.34 -10.45 -1.30
N GLY A 89 1.18 -11.34 -2.29
CA GLY A 89 -0.11 -11.69 -2.87
C GLY A 89 -0.61 -10.67 -3.88
N VAL A 90 -1.80 -10.98 -4.41
CA VAL A 90 -2.53 -10.07 -5.27
C VAL A 90 -3.34 -9.14 -4.38
N VAL A 91 -2.89 -7.89 -4.25
CA VAL A 91 -3.79 -6.78 -3.85
C VAL A 91 -4.71 -6.52 -5.04
N GLN A 92 -5.64 -7.44 -5.26
CA GLN A 92 -6.86 -7.16 -6.01
C GLN A 92 -7.67 -6.24 -5.11
N ASP A 93 -8.38 -5.28 -5.71
CA ASP A 93 -9.55 -4.67 -5.09
C ASP A 93 -10.57 -5.77 -4.76
N ARG A 94 -10.29 -6.59 -3.74
CA ARG A 94 -11.27 -7.48 -3.16
C ARG A 94 -12.12 -6.60 -2.27
N ALA A 95 -13.16 -6.02 -2.86
CA ALA A 95 -14.33 -5.66 -2.09
C ALA A 95 -14.68 -6.88 -1.21
N PRO A 96 -14.72 -6.76 0.14
CA PRO A 96 -15.11 -7.86 0.98
C PRO A 96 -16.53 -8.30 0.58
N LYS A 97 -16.76 -9.61 0.50
CA LYS A 97 -18.10 -10.16 0.29
C LYS A 97 -19.03 -9.53 1.33
N SER A 98 -20.03 -8.80 0.85
CA SER A 98 -21.12 -8.25 1.64
C SER A 98 -21.81 -9.39 2.40
N THR A 99 -21.42 -9.60 3.65
CA THR A 99 -22.27 -10.32 4.61
C THR A 99 -23.31 -9.33 5.09
N ALA A 100 -24.57 -9.61 4.74
CA ALA A 100 -25.72 -8.81 5.12
C ALA A 100 -25.73 -8.47 6.63
N SER A 101 -26.01 -7.20 6.93
CA SER A 101 -26.18 -6.68 8.29
C SER A 101 -27.31 -7.39 9.04
N PRO A 102 -27.09 -7.84 10.29
CA PRO A 102 -28.12 -7.80 11.31
C PRO A 102 -28.15 -6.39 11.90
N GLY A 103 -29.30 -5.73 11.81
CA GLY A 103 -29.54 -4.42 12.41
C GLY A 103 -29.31 -4.42 13.93
N GLY A 104 -28.69 -3.35 14.43
CA GLY A 104 -28.50 -3.08 15.85
C GLY A 104 -28.02 -1.63 16.03
N PRO A 105 -28.42 -0.93 17.11
CA PRO A 105 -28.32 0.52 17.22
C PRO A 105 -26.88 1.02 17.37
N SER A 106 -26.71 2.26 16.92
CA SER A 106 -25.51 3.09 16.95
C SER A 106 -24.75 3.01 18.27
N ILE A 107 -23.59 2.34 18.24
CA ILE A 107 -22.55 2.48 19.24
C ILE A 107 -21.30 2.88 18.45
N VAL A 108 -20.74 4.03 18.79
CA VAL A 108 -19.45 4.52 18.29
C VAL A 108 -18.42 3.44 18.58
N ALA A 109 -18.13 2.60 17.58
CA ALA A 109 -17.18 1.51 17.72
C ALA A 109 -15.79 2.09 17.44
N SER A 110 -15.04 2.37 18.51
CA SER A 110 -13.60 2.59 18.38
C SER A 110 -12.99 1.31 17.81
N ARG A 111 -12.53 1.39 16.55
CA ARG A 111 -11.92 0.25 15.86
C ARG A 111 -10.43 0.10 16.14
N GLY A 112 -9.85 0.99 16.95
CA GLY A 112 -8.41 1.00 17.18
C GLY A 112 -7.68 1.56 15.97
N LYS A 113 -6.67 0.85 15.46
CA LYS A 113 -5.83 1.35 14.36
C LYS A 113 -6.57 1.32 13.01
N PHE A 114 -6.16 2.20 12.09
CA PHE A 114 -6.64 2.14 10.71
C PHE A 114 -6.12 0.87 10.02
N GLU A 115 -7.01 0.16 9.34
CA GLU A 115 -6.74 -1.09 8.62
C GLU A 115 -7.23 -0.98 7.18
N LEU A 116 -6.49 -1.57 6.24
CA LEU A 116 -6.83 -1.59 4.82
C LEU A 116 -7.82 -2.72 4.49
N GLY A 117 -8.70 -2.50 3.51
CA GLY A 117 -9.71 -3.48 3.09
C GLY A 117 -10.89 -3.61 4.05
N VAL A 118 -11.00 -2.71 5.03
CA VAL A 118 -12.02 -2.72 6.07
C VAL A 118 -13.16 -1.79 5.67
N LEU A 119 -14.40 -2.27 5.80
CA LEU A 119 -15.58 -1.40 5.64
C LEU A 119 -15.73 -0.54 6.89
N TYR A 120 -15.41 0.74 6.76
CA TYR A 120 -15.69 1.76 7.76
C TYR A 120 -17.08 2.36 7.50
N LYS A 121 -17.82 2.54 8.58
CA LYS A 121 -19.14 3.17 8.60
C LYS A 121 -19.02 4.58 9.16
N VAL A 122 -19.97 5.44 8.81
CA VAL A 122 -20.05 6.79 9.37
C VAL A 122 -20.09 6.72 10.89
N GLY A 123 -19.21 7.47 11.57
CA GLY A 123 -19.06 7.48 13.02
C GLY A 123 -18.08 6.44 13.58
N ASP A 124 -17.52 5.54 12.75
CA ASP A 124 -16.40 4.70 13.18
C ASP A 124 -15.18 5.59 13.47
N THR A 125 -14.45 5.29 14.55
CA THR A 125 -13.22 6.02 14.88
C THR A 125 -11.98 5.16 14.74
N VAL A 126 -10.89 5.77 14.27
CA VAL A 126 -9.57 5.17 14.12
C VAL A 126 -8.51 6.03 14.79
N GLU A 127 -7.52 5.38 15.40
CA GLU A 127 -6.37 6.00 16.03
C GLU A 127 -5.14 5.84 15.14
N VAL A 128 -4.43 6.96 14.93
CA VAL A 128 -3.16 7.02 14.20
C VAL A 128 -2.10 7.49 15.20
N SER A 129 -1.09 6.67 15.44
CA SER A 129 -0.06 6.94 16.47
C SER A 129 1.37 6.76 15.96
N ASP A 130 1.55 6.33 14.71
CA ASP A 130 2.82 5.91 14.12
C ASP A 130 3.29 6.82 12.97
N GLN A 131 2.66 7.99 12.79
CA GLN A 131 2.99 8.99 11.80
C GLN A 131 3.64 10.24 12.42
N ALA A 132 3.78 11.29 11.62
CA ALA A 132 4.21 12.61 12.10
C ALA A 132 3.23 13.18 13.13
N GLN A 133 3.72 14.02 14.05
CA GLN A 133 2.96 14.49 15.21
C GLN A 133 1.69 15.28 14.84
N ASP A 134 1.71 15.98 13.71
CA ASP A 134 0.59 16.71 13.12
C ASP A 134 -0.48 15.79 12.48
N VAL A 135 -0.11 14.54 12.20
CA VAL A 135 -0.98 13.49 11.64
C VAL A 135 -1.47 12.51 12.70
N ASN A 136 -0.72 12.29 13.77
CA ASN A 136 -1.16 11.42 14.86
C ASN A 136 -2.40 12.01 15.55
N GLY A 137 -3.39 11.18 15.81
CA GLY A 137 -4.67 11.60 16.37
C GLY A 137 -5.77 10.57 16.19
N ILE A 138 -6.96 10.94 16.64
CA ILE A 138 -8.17 10.13 16.45
C ILE A 138 -8.98 10.75 15.31
N TYR A 139 -9.41 9.90 14.39
CA TYR A 139 -10.17 10.29 13.22
C TYR A 139 -11.53 9.60 13.20
N GLU A 140 -12.57 10.35 12.89
CA GLU A 140 -13.94 9.88 12.69
C GLU A 140 -14.24 9.73 11.21
N CYS A 141 -14.84 8.61 10.83
CA CYS A 141 -15.27 8.34 9.46
C CYS A 141 -16.53 9.14 9.13
N LEU A 142 -16.48 9.94 8.06
CA LEU A 142 -17.57 10.80 7.61
C LEU A 142 -18.45 10.15 6.54
N GLU A 143 -17.89 9.21 5.78
CA GLU A 143 -18.55 8.59 4.64
C GLU A 143 -18.25 7.09 4.65
N ALA A 144 -19.28 6.24 4.58
CA ALA A 144 -19.09 4.80 4.58
C ALA A 144 -18.31 4.35 3.34
N HIS A 145 -17.20 3.65 3.54
CA HIS A 145 -16.32 3.22 2.47
C HIS A 145 -15.50 1.99 2.88
N THR A 146 -15.06 1.22 1.90
CA THR A 146 -14.01 0.22 2.12
C THR A 146 -12.66 0.91 2.01
N SER A 147 -11.85 0.85 3.05
CA SER A 147 -10.56 1.53 3.11
C SER A 147 -9.58 1.01 2.07
N SER A 148 -8.98 1.94 1.33
CA SER A 148 -7.85 1.72 0.43
C SER A 148 -6.65 2.56 0.87
N PHE A 149 -5.52 2.43 0.16
CA PHE A 149 -4.34 3.28 0.38
C PHE A 149 -4.63 4.79 0.20
N TYR A 150 -5.66 5.15 -0.57
CA TYR A 150 -6.05 6.55 -0.75
C TYR A 150 -6.92 7.07 0.41
N ASP A 151 -7.38 6.16 1.27
CA ASP A 151 -8.32 6.45 2.35
C ASP A 151 -7.67 6.51 3.70
N TYR A 152 -6.34 6.59 3.77
CA TYR A 152 -5.69 6.89 5.04
C TYR A 152 -6.25 8.20 5.62
N PRO A 153 -6.40 8.31 6.95
CA PRO A 153 -7.08 9.45 7.56
C PRO A 153 -6.46 10.82 7.25
N TRP A 154 -5.15 10.85 6.99
CA TRP A 154 -4.43 12.06 6.58
C TRP A 154 -4.42 12.32 5.08
N ASN A 155 -4.81 11.35 4.25
CA ASN A 155 -4.89 11.49 2.79
C ASN A 155 -6.29 11.93 2.33
N SER A 156 -7.33 11.67 3.11
CA SER A 156 -8.72 11.89 2.69
C SER A 156 -9.55 12.64 3.73
N THR A 157 -9.44 13.97 3.70
CA THR A 157 -10.26 14.89 4.52
C THR A 157 -11.75 14.83 4.20
N ARG A 158 -12.12 14.26 3.04
CA ARG A 158 -13.50 13.98 2.67
C ARG A 158 -14.07 12.81 3.50
N ARG A 159 -13.27 11.78 3.74
CA ARG A 159 -13.73 10.54 4.38
C ARG A 159 -13.43 10.49 5.88
N TRP A 160 -12.49 11.32 6.35
CA TRP A 160 -12.04 11.34 7.73
C TRP A 160 -11.97 12.76 8.29
N LYS A 161 -12.39 12.90 9.54
CA LYS A 161 -12.26 14.12 10.33
C LYS A 161 -11.45 13.85 11.58
N ARG A 162 -10.39 14.60 11.80
CA ARG A 162 -9.64 14.54 13.06
C ARG A 162 -10.48 15.13 14.19
N ILE A 163 -10.55 14.41 15.32
CA ILE A 163 -11.33 14.79 16.51
C ILE A 163 -10.49 14.84 17.81
N ALA A 164 -9.28 14.28 17.80
CA ALA A 164 -8.27 14.42 18.87
C ALA A 164 -6.85 14.35 18.27
#